data_AF-A0A975ZBI7-F1
#
_entry.id   AF-A0A975ZBI7-F1
#
_cell.length_a   1.000
_cell.length_b   1.000
_cell.length_c   1.000
_cell.angle_alpha   90.00
_cell.angle_beta   90.00
_cell.angle_gamma   90.00
#
_symmetry.space_group_name_H-M   'P 1'
#
loop_
_entity.id
_entity.type
_entity.pdbx_description
1 polymer ?
#
loop_
_entity_poly.entity_id
_entity_poly.type
_entity_poly.pdbx_seq_one_letter_code
_entity_poly.pdbx_strand_id
1 'polypeptide(L)'
;MAYSNVQFIGYVLDTAPASNPDGSRTYLGLSNPQLDIEARCDLMQRAMQAARDAVSRQSPPPPADTLKVFMAPAGFFCGSTGAYQPDDVEKLLTALQRVASDPQWLDWVFVFGTVAGVSPSSAEADYSFVLVQQGGVALQANTGLRLVMKELASGVDSTASAAGPGGVLVGSAPEAQQQQAAYDGAGMFELAGLTWEVESREGSDDAPDRLPKPPQLPGKKLIQLQLVPSRGVDMADWHVITQPGGYVFHCDGFGAASRSTLTQQVPPPVNIPAASSIPVGDASIALQSTSPATQVAISTLCPGGPGMVNIYPASALPVQQTAPGTTVRLVWQASADYQFIFLLVYSDSGNFATLLCEIRSRKTDFHGNNYYLPLSLQTQDSLAQDVRIQMQLRPGSAPYAGAVWCKINVPGFVFQGNAFEFSANASGLPPLTVW
;
A
#
# COMPACT_ATOMS: atom_id res chain seq x y z
N MET A 1 11.24 -18.23 10.85
CA MET A 1 12.10 -18.99 9.91
C MET A 1 12.39 -18.10 8.71
N ALA A 2 13.51 -18.29 8.01
CA ALA A 2 13.76 -17.61 6.76
C ALA A 2 13.19 -18.45 5.61
N TYR A 3 12.36 -17.86 4.76
CA TYR A 3 11.83 -18.51 3.57
C TYR A 3 12.86 -18.44 2.44
N SER A 4 13.06 -19.54 1.71
CA SER A 4 13.90 -19.55 0.49
C SER A 4 13.06 -19.64 -0.79
N ASN A 5 11.77 -19.93 -0.66
CA ASN A 5 10.82 -20.02 -1.76
C ASN A 5 9.59 -19.15 -1.48
N VAL A 6 8.92 -18.74 -2.55
CA VAL A 6 7.63 -18.05 -2.53
C VAL A 6 6.69 -18.67 -3.54
N GLN A 7 5.41 -18.75 -3.19
CA GLN A 7 4.35 -19.20 -4.08
C GLN A 7 3.22 -18.18 -4.08
N PHE A 8 2.84 -17.71 -5.26
CA PHE A 8 1.77 -16.72 -5.41
C PHE A 8 0.44 -17.40 -5.71
N ILE A 9 -0.62 -16.84 -5.14
CA ILE A 9 -1.99 -17.29 -5.27
C ILE A 9 -2.88 -16.06 -5.50
N GLY A 10 -3.55 -15.99 -6.63
CA GLY A 10 -4.43 -14.87 -7.00
C GLY A 10 -5.88 -15.28 -6.91
N TYR A 11 -6.67 -14.56 -6.13
CA TYR A 11 -8.12 -14.74 -6.08
C TYR A 11 -8.77 -13.87 -7.16
N VAL A 12 -9.17 -14.50 -8.26
CA VAL A 12 -9.69 -13.81 -9.43
C VAL A 12 -11.21 -13.83 -9.41
N LEU A 13 -11.80 -12.65 -9.23
CA LEU A 13 -13.24 -12.44 -9.30
C LEU A 13 -13.56 -11.00 -9.71
N ASP A 14 -14.78 -10.79 -10.18
CA ASP A 14 -15.29 -9.48 -10.56
C ASP A 14 -15.69 -8.65 -9.32
N THR A 15 -14.97 -7.56 -9.09
CA THR A 15 -15.21 -6.54 -8.05
C THR A 15 -15.65 -5.20 -8.65
N ALA A 16 -15.94 -5.16 -9.95
CA ALA A 16 -16.52 -3.99 -10.58
C ALA A 16 -17.97 -3.77 -10.09
N PRO A 17 -18.42 -2.50 -10.04
CA PRO A 17 -19.85 -2.22 -9.92
C PRO A 17 -20.63 -2.96 -11.02
N ALA A 18 -21.81 -3.47 -10.68
CA ALA A 18 -22.73 -4.02 -11.67
C ALA A 18 -23.22 -2.91 -12.61
N SER A 19 -23.23 -3.20 -13.91
CA SER A 19 -23.79 -2.30 -14.92
C SER A 19 -25.31 -2.46 -14.98
N ASN A 20 -26.03 -1.38 -14.80
CA ASN A 20 -27.48 -1.32 -14.95
C ASN A 20 -27.88 -1.13 -16.43
N PRO A 21 -29.13 -1.46 -16.82
CA PRO A 21 -29.60 -1.30 -18.20
C PRO A 21 -29.53 0.14 -18.73
N ASP A 22 -29.55 1.13 -17.84
CA ASP A 22 -29.45 2.56 -18.16
C ASP A 22 -28.00 3.06 -18.27
N GLY A 23 -27.02 2.17 -18.12
CA GLY A 23 -25.60 2.48 -18.15
C GLY A 23 -25.03 3.01 -16.83
N SER A 24 -25.87 3.22 -15.81
CA SER A 24 -25.39 3.52 -14.46
C SER A 24 -24.70 2.30 -13.84
N ARG A 25 -23.85 2.55 -12.84
CA ARG A 25 -23.08 1.52 -12.14
C ARG A 25 -23.52 1.47 -10.69
N THR A 26 -23.76 0.26 -10.16
CA THR A 26 -24.16 0.06 -8.76
C THR A 26 -23.26 -0.94 -8.08
N TYR A 27 -22.76 -0.57 -6.90
CA TYR A 27 -22.03 -1.50 -6.04
C TYR A 27 -22.98 -2.54 -5.48
N LEU A 28 -22.65 -3.81 -5.68
CA LEU A 28 -23.39 -4.91 -5.08
C LEU A 28 -23.01 -5.06 -3.61
N GLY A 29 -23.96 -5.50 -2.79
CA GLY A 29 -23.78 -5.72 -1.37
C GLY A 29 -25.11 -5.77 -0.65
N LEU A 30 -25.07 -6.17 0.62
CA LEU A 30 -26.25 -6.15 1.49
C LEU A 30 -26.51 -4.73 2.00
N SER A 31 -27.78 -4.43 2.29
CA SER A 31 -28.19 -3.13 2.84
C SER A 31 -27.75 -2.94 4.29
N ASN A 32 -27.52 -4.03 5.02
CA ASN A 32 -26.93 -4.01 6.36
C ASN A 32 -25.41 -4.25 6.24
N PRO A 33 -24.56 -3.26 6.55
CA PRO A 33 -23.11 -3.38 6.44
C PRO A 33 -22.51 -4.53 7.24
N GLN A 34 -23.06 -4.83 8.42
CA GLN A 34 -22.56 -5.92 9.27
C GLN A 34 -22.80 -7.29 8.61
N LEU A 35 -23.97 -7.48 8.02
CA LEU A 35 -24.28 -8.71 7.29
C LEU A 35 -23.45 -8.81 6.00
N ASP A 36 -23.22 -7.68 5.32
CA ASP A 36 -22.37 -7.62 4.12
C ASP A 36 -20.93 -8.03 4.45
N ILE A 37 -20.36 -7.47 5.53
CA ILE A 37 -19.02 -7.81 6.03
C ILE A 37 -18.93 -9.28 6.39
N GLU A 38 -19.91 -9.84 7.13
CA GLU A 38 -19.95 -11.27 7.45
C GLU A 38 -19.93 -12.12 6.18
N ALA A 39 -20.77 -11.78 5.20
CA ALA A 39 -20.86 -12.53 3.95
C ALA A 39 -19.56 -12.48 3.15
N ARG A 40 -18.96 -11.29 2.99
CA ARG A 40 -17.69 -11.11 2.26
C ARG A 40 -16.52 -11.79 2.99
N CYS A 41 -16.51 -11.79 4.32
CA CYS A 41 -15.50 -12.53 5.09
C CYS A 41 -15.65 -14.04 4.91
N ASP A 42 -16.88 -14.59 4.89
CA ASP A 42 -17.11 -16.01 4.61
C ASP A 42 -16.63 -16.38 3.20
N LEU A 43 -16.95 -15.56 2.20
CA LEU A 43 -16.49 -15.76 0.82
C LEU A 43 -14.96 -15.72 0.71
N MET A 44 -14.31 -14.76 1.36
CA MET A 44 -12.86 -14.67 1.42
C MET A 44 -12.25 -15.92 2.08
N GLN A 45 -12.83 -16.38 3.19
CA GLN A 45 -12.38 -17.59 3.88
C GLN A 45 -12.51 -18.84 3.01
N ARG A 46 -13.59 -18.96 2.22
CA ARG A 46 -13.74 -20.05 1.25
C ARG A 46 -12.65 -20.03 0.17
N ALA A 47 -12.32 -18.85 -0.35
CA ALA A 47 -11.24 -18.70 -1.32
C ALA A 47 -9.87 -19.08 -0.73
N MET A 48 -9.60 -18.65 0.51
CA MET A 48 -8.39 -19.05 1.25
C MET A 48 -8.33 -20.57 1.46
N GLN A 49 -9.43 -21.21 1.84
CA GLN A 49 -9.51 -22.67 2.01
C GLN A 49 -9.31 -23.41 0.69
N ALA A 50 -9.94 -22.95 -0.40
CA ALA A 50 -9.76 -23.51 -1.73
C ALA A 50 -8.29 -23.44 -2.18
N ALA A 51 -7.62 -22.31 -1.92
CA ALA A 51 -6.19 -22.14 -2.16
C ALA A 51 -5.35 -23.17 -1.38
N ARG A 52 -5.57 -23.25 -0.06
CA ARG A 52 -4.85 -24.17 0.83
C ARG A 52 -5.00 -25.62 0.40
N ASP A 53 -6.23 -26.04 0.11
CA ASP A 53 -6.53 -27.43 -0.25
C ASP A 53 -5.96 -27.79 -1.62
N ALA A 54 -5.87 -26.81 -2.53
CA ALA A 54 -5.24 -27.01 -3.83
C ALA A 54 -3.70 -27.07 -3.71
N VAL A 55 -3.08 -26.19 -2.92
CA VAL A 55 -1.63 -26.24 -2.63
C VAL A 55 -1.25 -27.56 -1.95
N SER A 56 -2.06 -28.03 -1.00
CA SER A 56 -1.81 -29.30 -0.29
C SER A 56 -1.91 -30.54 -1.17
N ARG A 57 -2.56 -30.44 -2.34
CA ARG A 57 -2.70 -31.51 -3.32
C ARG A 57 -1.68 -31.46 -4.46
N GLN A 58 -0.78 -30.47 -4.48
CA GLN A 58 0.25 -30.36 -5.50
C GLN A 58 1.22 -31.55 -5.43
N SER A 59 1.64 -32.02 -6.60
CA SER A 59 2.61 -33.11 -6.75
C SER A 59 3.67 -32.68 -7.78
N PRO A 60 4.94 -32.49 -7.36
CA PRO A 60 5.43 -32.58 -5.97
C PRO A 60 4.85 -31.46 -5.08
N PRO A 61 4.80 -31.66 -3.74
CA PRO A 61 4.43 -30.58 -2.83
C PRO A 61 5.47 -29.45 -2.88
N PRO A 62 5.07 -28.19 -2.59
CA PRO A 62 6.01 -27.09 -2.46
C PRO A 62 7.08 -27.39 -1.38
N PRO A 63 8.30 -26.84 -1.52
CA PRO A 63 9.30 -26.88 -0.47
C PRO A 63 8.74 -26.41 0.88
N ALA A 64 9.19 -27.03 1.98
CA ALA A 64 8.68 -26.73 3.32
C ALA A 64 8.91 -25.27 3.74
N ASP A 65 9.95 -24.62 3.19
CA ASP A 65 10.31 -23.22 3.43
C ASP A 65 9.75 -22.26 2.37
N THR A 66 8.60 -22.61 1.80
CA THR A 66 7.86 -21.76 0.85
C THR A 66 6.88 -20.85 1.58
N LEU A 67 7.00 -19.54 1.41
CA LEU A 67 5.98 -18.58 1.80
C LEU A 67 4.85 -18.54 0.76
N LYS A 68 3.59 -18.65 1.19
CA LYS A 68 2.43 -18.56 0.31
C LYS A 68 1.86 -17.15 0.37
N VAL A 69 1.65 -16.51 -0.78
CA VAL A 69 1.11 -15.15 -0.89
C VAL A 69 -0.23 -15.21 -1.57
N PHE A 70 -1.31 -15.04 -0.81
CA PHE A 70 -2.67 -14.97 -1.33
C PHE A 70 -3.07 -13.51 -1.51
N MET A 71 -3.57 -13.15 -2.69
CA MET A 71 -4.01 -11.78 -2.98
C MET A 71 -5.38 -11.75 -3.64
N ALA A 72 -6.27 -10.93 -3.09
CA ALA A 72 -7.53 -10.53 -3.70
C ALA A 72 -7.39 -9.18 -4.44
N PRO A 73 -8.24 -8.89 -5.43
CA PRO A 73 -8.18 -7.65 -6.20
C PRO A 73 -8.70 -6.45 -5.40
N ALA A 74 -8.46 -5.24 -5.92
CA ALA A 74 -9.05 -4.04 -5.34
C ALA A 74 -10.59 -4.07 -5.47
N GLY A 75 -11.28 -3.40 -4.54
CA GLY A 75 -12.74 -3.27 -4.51
C GLY A 75 -13.48 -4.45 -3.90
N PHE A 76 -12.80 -5.49 -3.39
CA PHE A 76 -13.47 -6.65 -2.80
C PHE A 76 -14.29 -6.27 -1.55
N PHE A 77 -13.77 -5.39 -0.70
CA PHE A 77 -14.46 -4.90 0.50
C PHE A 77 -15.05 -3.51 0.24
N CYS A 78 -16.04 -3.51 -0.66
CA CYS A 78 -16.79 -2.33 -1.06
C CYS A 78 -18.27 -2.64 -0.80
N GLY A 79 -18.87 -1.98 0.20
CA GLY A 79 -20.28 -2.17 0.55
C GLY A 79 -21.22 -1.70 -0.57
N SER A 80 -22.53 -1.87 -0.39
CA SER A 80 -23.55 -1.45 -1.36
C SER A 80 -23.54 0.07 -1.66
N THR A 81 -22.93 0.87 -0.79
CA THR A 81 -22.75 2.32 -0.92
C THR A 81 -21.38 2.72 -1.50
N GLY A 82 -20.52 1.77 -1.85
CA GLY A 82 -19.16 2.04 -2.32
C GLY A 82 -18.10 2.15 -1.22
N ALA A 83 -18.49 2.32 0.05
CA ALA A 83 -17.60 2.41 1.20
C ALA A 83 -18.31 2.07 2.51
N TYR A 84 -17.55 1.63 3.52
CA TYR A 84 -18.05 1.37 4.87
C TYR A 84 -17.89 2.59 5.79
N GLN A 85 -18.74 2.66 6.82
CA GLN A 85 -18.58 3.61 7.91
C GLN A 85 -17.40 3.20 8.82
N PRO A 86 -16.77 4.14 9.56
CA PRO A 86 -15.61 3.84 10.41
C PRO A 86 -15.79 2.64 11.34
N ASP A 87 -16.93 2.55 12.04
CA ASP A 87 -17.23 1.43 12.95
C ASP A 87 -17.31 0.08 12.23
N ASP A 88 -17.76 0.08 10.98
CA ASP A 88 -17.88 -1.12 10.16
C ASP A 88 -16.52 -1.53 9.58
N VAL A 89 -15.65 -0.57 9.25
CA VAL A 89 -14.25 -0.83 8.89
C VAL A 89 -13.51 -1.52 10.04
N GLU A 90 -13.69 -1.08 11.29
CA GLU A 90 -13.07 -1.71 12.46
C GLU A 90 -13.54 -3.17 12.66
N LYS A 91 -14.85 -3.41 12.51
CA LYS A 91 -15.42 -4.77 12.57
C LYS A 91 -14.87 -5.66 11.47
N LEU A 92 -14.77 -5.14 10.25
CA LEU A 92 -14.20 -5.85 9.10
C LEU A 92 -12.74 -6.23 9.37
N LEU A 93 -11.92 -5.29 9.81
CA LEU A 93 -10.51 -5.54 10.12
C LEU A 93 -10.36 -6.62 11.20
N THR A 94 -11.17 -6.55 12.26
CA THR A 94 -11.19 -7.56 13.31
C THR A 94 -11.58 -8.94 12.77
N ALA A 95 -12.55 -9.00 11.85
CA ALA A 95 -13.00 -10.25 11.24
C ALA A 95 -11.90 -10.88 10.36
N LEU A 96 -11.26 -10.09 9.48
CA LEU A 96 -10.17 -10.56 8.64
C LEU A 96 -8.96 -11.03 9.45
N GLN A 97 -8.61 -10.27 10.49
CA GLN A 97 -7.54 -10.66 11.41
C GLN A 97 -7.80 -11.99 12.08
N ARG A 98 -9.04 -12.21 12.54
CA ARG A 98 -9.44 -13.48 13.14
C ARG A 98 -9.29 -14.63 12.16
N VAL A 99 -9.78 -14.48 10.92
CA VAL A 99 -9.72 -15.54 9.88
C VAL A 99 -8.27 -15.95 9.57
N ALA A 100 -7.35 -14.99 9.49
CA ALA A 100 -5.94 -15.28 9.19
C ALA A 100 -5.10 -15.70 10.40
N SER A 101 -5.59 -15.52 11.64
CA SER A 101 -4.83 -15.86 12.86
C SER A 101 -4.72 -17.34 13.19
N ASP A 102 -5.50 -18.20 12.53
CA ASP A 102 -5.46 -19.65 12.75
C ASP A 102 -4.07 -20.24 12.40
N PRO A 103 -3.48 -21.11 13.26
CA PRO A 103 -2.16 -21.71 13.02
C PRO A 103 -1.98 -22.43 11.68
N GLN A 104 -3.06 -22.87 11.03
CA GLN A 104 -2.97 -23.46 9.69
C GLN A 104 -2.44 -22.48 8.63
N TRP A 105 -2.40 -21.19 8.94
CA TRP A 105 -1.95 -20.12 8.05
C TRP A 105 -0.52 -19.63 8.34
N LEU A 106 0.27 -20.30 9.19
CA LEU A 106 1.60 -19.84 9.60
C LEU A 106 2.56 -19.47 8.44
N ASP A 107 2.49 -20.20 7.33
CA ASP A 107 3.33 -19.98 6.13
C ASP A 107 2.62 -19.15 5.05
N TRP A 108 1.63 -18.33 5.43
CA TRP A 108 0.83 -17.53 4.51
C TRP A 108 0.94 -16.04 4.81
N VAL A 109 0.89 -15.24 3.76
CA VAL A 109 0.61 -13.80 3.82
C VAL A 109 -0.63 -13.55 2.96
N PHE A 110 -1.59 -12.82 3.52
CA PHE A 110 -2.83 -12.44 2.87
C PHE A 110 -2.82 -10.97 2.53
N VAL A 111 -3.15 -10.66 1.29
CA VAL A 111 -3.47 -9.32 0.80
C VAL A 111 -4.95 -9.32 0.43
N PHE A 112 -5.77 -8.74 1.29
CA PHE A 112 -7.23 -8.88 1.23
C PHE A 112 -7.92 -7.99 0.18
N GLY A 113 -7.15 -7.37 -0.73
CA GLY A 113 -7.65 -6.35 -1.63
C GLY A 113 -7.79 -4.99 -0.94
N THR A 114 -8.56 -4.08 -1.53
CA THR A 114 -8.83 -2.77 -0.93
C THR A 114 -10.11 -2.77 -0.11
N VAL A 115 -10.07 -2.03 1.00
CA VAL A 115 -11.21 -1.62 1.83
C VAL A 115 -11.44 -0.14 1.58
N ALA A 116 -12.68 0.24 1.26
CA ALA A 116 -13.08 1.64 1.10
C ALA A 116 -13.83 2.11 2.35
N GLY A 117 -13.45 3.27 2.88
CA GLY A 117 -14.05 3.87 4.07
C GLY A 117 -14.49 5.32 3.85
N VAL A 118 -15.49 5.76 4.61
CA VAL A 118 -15.96 7.15 4.67
C VAL A 118 -15.29 7.84 5.87
N SER A 119 -14.78 9.06 5.70
CA SER A 119 -14.29 9.89 6.80
C SER A 119 -15.49 10.45 7.57
N PRO A 120 -15.41 10.65 8.89
CA PRO A 120 -16.48 11.28 9.67
C PRO A 120 -16.92 12.66 9.14
N SER A 121 -16.10 13.30 8.31
CA SER A 121 -16.31 14.64 7.75
C SER A 121 -16.91 14.68 6.34
N SER A 122 -17.15 13.54 5.68
CA SER A 122 -17.71 13.50 4.32
C SER A 122 -18.72 12.36 4.15
N ALA A 123 -19.50 12.43 3.06
CA ALA A 123 -20.52 11.44 2.70
C ALA A 123 -20.06 10.49 1.57
N GLU A 124 -18.84 10.66 1.05
CA GLU A 124 -18.25 9.84 -0.01
C GLU A 124 -17.04 9.05 0.51
N ALA A 125 -16.55 8.08 -0.28
CA ALA A 125 -15.38 7.29 0.09
C ALA A 125 -14.15 8.20 0.18
N ASP A 126 -13.75 8.56 1.41
CA ASP A 126 -12.66 9.50 1.65
C ASP A 126 -11.30 8.84 1.70
N TYR A 127 -11.27 7.52 1.91
CA TYR A 127 -10.02 6.78 1.94
C TYR A 127 -10.19 5.33 1.51
N SER A 128 -9.10 4.77 0.98
CA SER A 128 -8.98 3.34 0.69
C SER A 128 -7.62 2.83 1.12
N PHE A 129 -7.59 1.57 1.56
CA PHE A 129 -6.35 0.93 1.99
C PHE A 129 -6.35 -0.57 1.68
N VAL A 130 -5.16 -1.14 1.63
CA VAL A 130 -4.91 -2.57 1.52
C VAL A 130 -4.50 -3.13 2.86
N LEU A 131 -5.16 -4.21 3.28
CA LEU A 131 -4.76 -4.99 4.46
C LEU A 131 -3.80 -6.11 4.04
N VAL A 132 -2.59 -6.09 4.59
CA VAL A 132 -1.61 -7.18 4.47
C VAL A 132 -1.42 -7.84 5.83
N GLN A 133 -1.58 -9.16 5.89
CA GLN A 133 -1.48 -9.89 7.15
C GLN A 133 -0.71 -11.19 7.00
N GLN A 134 0.29 -11.38 7.85
CA GLN A 134 0.92 -12.67 8.06
C GLN A 134 -0.02 -13.60 8.85
N GLY A 135 -0.26 -14.80 8.32
CA GLY A 135 -1.12 -15.80 8.91
C GLY A 135 -0.51 -16.51 10.10
N GLY A 136 -1.36 -17.14 10.92
CA GLY A 136 -0.97 -17.90 12.12
C GLY A 136 -0.38 -17.06 13.25
N VAL A 137 -0.38 -15.73 13.12
CA VAL A 137 0.01 -14.80 14.18
C VAL A 137 -1.23 -14.46 15.00
N ALA A 138 -1.19 -14.72 16.31
CA ALA A 138 -2.28 -14.36 17.21
C ALA A 138 -2.59 -12.86 17.16
N LEU A 139 -3.81 -12.47 17.52
CA LEU A 139 -4.28 -11.06 17.62
C LEU A 139 -3.45 -10.18 18.59
N GLN A 140 -2.36 -10.69 19.16
CA GLN A 140 -1.54 -9.99 20.13
C GLN A 140 -0.28 -9.44 19.46
N ALA A 141 -0.19 -8.11 19.48
CA ALA A 141 0.86 -7.26 18.94
C ALA A 141 0.87 -7.17 17.39
N ASN A 142 0.87 -5.93 16.88
CA ASN A 142 0.83 -5.52 15.47
C ASN A 142 1.97 -6.07 14.57
N THR A 143 2.70 -7.10 14.99
CA THR A 143 3.95 -7.59 14.39
C THR A 143 3.73 -8.17 12.98
N GLY A 144 2.54 -8.72 12.70
CA GLY A 144 2.20 -9.36 11.42
C GLY A 144 1.27 -8.57 10.48
N LEU A 145 0.85 -7.35 10.87
CA LEU A 145 -0.17 -6.57 10.14
C LEU A 145 0.43 -5.34 9.48
N ARG A 146 0.03 -5.04 8.24
CA ARG A 146 0.29 -3.75 7.58
C ARG A 146 -0.99 -3.22 6.95
N LEU A 147 -1.22 -1.93 7.13
CA LEU A 147 -2.25 -1.16 6.44
C LEU A 147 -1.53 -0.24 5.45
N VAL A 148 -1.82 -0.39 4.16
CA VAL A 148 -1.22 0.42 3.10
C VAL A 148 -2.31 1.27 2.48
N MET A 149 -2.31 2.56 2.78
CA MET A 149 -3.27 3.50 2.17
C MET A 149 -2.94 3.69 0.69
N LYS A 150 -3.98 3.96 -0.12
CA LYS A 150 -3.78 4.41 -1.50
C LYS A 150 -3.06 5.76 -1.51
N GLU A 151 -1.99 5.88 -2.30
CA GLU A 151 -1.25 7.13 -2.48
C GLU A 151 -2.15 8.18 -3.17
N LEU A 152 -2.23 9.38 -2.60
CA LEU A 152 -3.07 10.47 -3.12
C LEU A 152 -2.46 11.05 -4.41
N ALA A 153 -3.11 10.79 -5.54
CA ALA A 153 -2.71 11.28 -6.85
C ALA A 153 -3.26 12.69 -7.17
N SER A 154 -3.11 13.64 -6.26
CA SER A 154 -3.31 15.07 -6.57
C SER A 154 -2.77 15.91 -5.42
N GLY A 155 -1.72 16.71 -5.68
CA GLY A 155 -1.26 17.76 -4.77
C GLY A 155 -2.27 18.91 -4.55
N VAL A 156 -3.56 18.67 -4.83
CA VAL A 156 -4.70 19.56 -4.61
C VAL A 156 -5.92 18.65 -4.37
N ASP A 157 -5.96 17.94 -3.25
CA ASP A 157 -7.23 17.50 -2.64
C ASP A 157 -7.09 17.55 -1.11
N SER A 158 -7.90 18.39 -0.51
CA SER A 158 -7.74 18.95 0.82
C SER A 158 -8.30 18.03 1.91
N THR A 159 -7.58 16.98 2.33
CA THR A 159 -7.91 16.23 3.58
C THR A 159 -6.74 15.37 4.12
N ALA A 160 -5.50 15.89 4.12
CA ALA A 160 -4.53 15.50 5.16
C ALA A 160 -4.75 16.29 6.48
N SER A 161 -5.72 17.20 6.50
CA SER A 161 -5.96 18.18 7.56
C SER A 161 -7.03 17.80 8.59
N ALA A 162 -7.59 16.58 8.53
CA ALA A 162 -8.68 16.16 9.44
C ALA A 162 -8.28 15.13 10.50
N ALA A 163 -7.05 14.60 10.48
CA ALA A 163 -6.55 13.75 11.56
C ALA A 163 -6.11 14.62 12.73
N GLY A 164 -7.01 14.80 13.71
CA GLY A 164 -6.67 15.48 14.96
C GLY A 164 -5.54 14.77 15.73
N PRO A 165 -4.85 15.47 16.65
CA PRO A 165 -3.79 14.88 17.46
C PRO A 165 -4.31 13.66 18.24
N GLY A 166 -3.76 12.47 17.99
CA GLY A 166 -4.23 11.22 18.61
C GLY A 166 -5.39 10.51 17.90
N GLY A 167 -5.74 10.94 16.68
CA GLY A 167 -6.68 10.22 15.81
C GLY A 167 -6.03 8.95 15.25
N VAL A 168 -6.34 7.81 15.87
CA VAL A 168 -6.18 6.51 15.24
C VAL A 168 -7.16 6.44 14.05
N LEU A 169 -6.67 6.39 12.81
CA LEU A 169 -7.53 5.91 11.73
C LEU A 169 -7.58 4.38 11.83
N VAL A 170 -8.64 3.95 12.52
CA VAL A 170 -9.05 2.65 13.06
C VAL A 170 -8.55 2.31 14.47
N GLY A 171 -9.36 2.71 15.46
CA GLY A 171 -9.57 1.94 16.67
C GLY A 171 -8.48 2.07 17.73
N SER A 172 -8.76 2.86 18.75
CA SER A 172 -8.11 2.73 20.05
C SER A 172 -8.27 1.30 20.59
N ALA A 173 -7.22 0.48 20.52
CA ALA A 173 -6.99 -0.60 21.48
C ALA A 173 -6.17 -0.03 22.65
N PRO A 174 -6.52 -0.34 23.92
CA PRO A 174 -5.89 0.26 25.07
C PRO A 174 -4.42 -0.19 25.19
N GLU A 175 -3.54 0.78 25.43
CA GLU A 175 -2.10 0.61 25.75
C GLU A 175 -1.19 0.12 24.61
N ALA A 176 -1.24 0.78 23.44
CA ALA A 176 -0.20 0.68 22.41
C ALA A 176 0.89 1.77 22.58
N GLN A 177 1.81 1.59 23.53
CA GLN A 177 3.08 2.32 23.54
C GLN A 177 4.07 1.64 22.56
N GLN A 178 4.68 2.46 21.69
CA GLN A 178 5.71 2.15 20.69
C GLN A 178 5.24 1.51 19.36
N GLN A 179 4.47 2.30 18.60
CA GLN A 179 4.44 2.23 17.13
C GLN A 179 4.96 3.58 16.62
N GLN A 180 6.27 3.66 16.31
CA GLN A 180 6.99 4.94 16.18
C GLN A 180 7.02 5.53 14.76
N ALA A 181 6.47 4.84 13.75
CA ALA A 181 5.99 5.37 12.46
C ALA A 181 5.45 4.20 11.64
N ALA A 182 4.16 4.21 11.27
CA ALA A 182 3.54 3.16 10.45
C ALA A 182 3.08 3.66 9.07
N TYR A 183 3.61 4.80 8.62
CA TYR A 183 3.20 5.41 7.36
C TYR A 183 4.31 6.32 6.80
N ASP A 184 4.92 5.96 5.67
CA ASP A 184 5.75 6.87 4.86
C ASP A 184 5.12 7.20 3.50
N GLY A 185 3.86 6.77 3.30
CA GLY A 185 3.11 6.91 2.05
C GLY A 185 3.54 5.98 0.91
N ALA A 186 4.55 5.11 1.10
CA ALA A 186 5.22 4.48 -0.03
C ALA A 186 4.88 3.00 -0.26
N GLY A 187 3.97 2.40 0.52
CA GLY A 187 3.57 0.99 0.39
C GLY A 187 4.70 -0.03 0.64
N MET A 188 5.90 0.42 1.04
CA MET A 188 7.08 -0.40 1.27
C MET A 188 7.22 -0.84 2.72
N PHE A 189 7.48 -2.13 2.97
CA PHE A 189 7.68 -2.63 4.34
C PHE A 189 8.45 -3.95 4.39
N GLU A 190 8.93 -4.32 5.59
CA GLU A 190 9.44 -5.66 5.86
C GLU A 190 8.36 -6.53 6.54
N LEU A 191 8.21 -7.76 6.05
CA LEU A 191 7.33 -8.79 6.61
C LEU A 191 7.90 -10.18 6.28
N ALA A 192 7.83 -11.13 7.21
CA ALA A 192 8.36 -12.49 7.01
C ALA A 192 9.85 -12.56 6.58
N GLY A 193 10.64 -11.53 6.94
CA GLY A 193 12.06 -11.42 6.57
C GLY A 193 12.32 -10.95 5.13
N LEU A 194 11.28 -10.53 4.41
CA LEU A 194 11.33 -10.04 3.03
C LEU A 194 10.95 -8.57 2.98
N THR A 195 11.46 -7.87 1.97
CA THR A 195 11.00 -6.51 1.61
C THR A 195 9.90 -6.55 0.56
N TRP A 196 8.80 -5.87 0.85
CA TRP A 196 7.59 -5.81 0.07
C TRP A 196 7.33 -4.41 -0.40
N GLU A 197 6.60 -4.30 -1.50
CA GLU A 197 5.86 -3.12 -1.85
C GLU A 197 4.43 -3.51 -2.25
N VAL A 198 3.47 -2.69 -1.85
CA VAL A 198 2.06 -2.88 -2.18
C VAL A 198 1.49 -1.58 -2.69
N GLU A 199 0.87 -1.62 -3.85
CA GLU A 199 0.20 -0.49 -4.47
C GLU A 199 -1.19 -0.91 -4.94
N SER A 200 -2.23 -0.30 -4.40
CA SER A 200 -3.59 -0.49 -4.91
C SER A 200 -3.91 0.49 -6.03
N ARG A 201 -4.53 0.00 -7.11
CA ARG A 201 -5.04 0.86 -8.19
C ARG A 201 -6.48 0.54 -8.55
N GLU A 202 -7.26 1.59 -8.75
CA GLU A 202 -8.65 1.47 -9.19
C GLU A 202 -8.83 2.42 -10.37
N GLY A 203 -9.15 1.89 -11.55
CA GLY A 203 -9.35 2.68 -12.75
C GLY A 203 -10.64 3.50 -12.64
N SER A 204 -10.51 4.83 -12.69
CA SER A 204 -11.57 5.74 -13.10
C SER A 204 -11.24 6.28 -14.50
N ASP A 205 -12.27 6.59 -15.30
CA ASP A 205 -12.10 6.98 -16.70
C ASP A 205 -11.34 8.33 -16.91
N ASP A 206 -10.99 9.07 -15.85
CA ASP A 206 -10.58 10.49 -15.97
C ASP A 206 -9.26 10.92 -15.26
N ALA A 207 -8.45 10.02 -14.70
CA ALA A 207 -7.19 10.41 -14.08
C ALA A 207 -5.99 9.57 -14.55
N PRO A 208 -5.01 10.15 -15.28
CA PRO A 208 -3.73 9.49 -15.46
C PRO A 208 -2.96 9.50 -14.13
N ASP A 209 -3.17 8.46 -13.32
CA ASP A 209 -2.40 8.15 -12.09
C ASP A 209 -0.94 7.86 -12.46
N ARG A 210 -0.15 8.92 -12.65
CA ARG A 210 1.29 8.83 -12.93
C ARG A 210 2.07 9.69 -11.96
N LEU A 211 2.00 9.34 -10.68
CA LEU A 211 3.07 9.76 -9.77
C LEU A 211 4.28 8.85 -10.02
N PRO A 212 5.45 9.40 -10.41
CA PRO A 212 6.66 8.61 -10.53
C PRO A 212 7.01 8.07 -9.15
N LYS A 213 7.18 6.74 -9.06
CA LYS A 213 7.53 6.12 -7.77
C LYS A 213 8.87 6.66 -7.29
N PRO A 214 8.97 6.97 -6.00
CA PRO A 214 10.21 7.39 -5.41
C PRO A 214 11.32 6.35 -5.58
N PRO A 215 12.56 6.75 -5.92
CA PRO A 215 13.67 5.79 -5.99
C PRO A 215 13.97 5.22 -4.60
N GLN A 216 14.32 3.94 -4.56
CA GLN A 216 14.76 3.29 -3.33
C GLN A 216 16.08 3.91 -2.85
N LEU A 217 16.11 4.30 -1.57
CA LEU A 217 17.23 5.05 -1.01
C LEU A 217 18.49 4.17 -0.88
N PRO A 218 19.67 4.68 -1.27
CA PRO A 218 20.92 3.95 -1.14
C PRO A 218 21.16 3.39 0.27
N GLY A 219 21.68 2.15 0.32
CA GLY A 219 21.92 1.42 1.56
C GLY A 219 20.67 0.81 2.21
N LYS A 220 19.47 1.06 1.68
CA LYS A 220 18.24 0.34 2.09
C LYS A 220 18.10 -0.97 1.32
N LYS A 221 17.43 -1.95 1.93
CA LYS A 221 17.09 -3.21 1.26
C LYS A 221 16.17 -2.92 0.07
N LEU A 222 16.47 -3.52 -1.09
CA LEU A 222 15.64 -3.38 -2.28
C LEU A 222 14.42 -4.32 -2.21
N ILE A 223 13.28 -3.86 -2.71
CA ILE A 223 12.02 -4.61 -2.76
C ILE A 223 12.21 -5.94 -3.50
N GLN A 224 11.86 -7.05 -2.84
CA GLN A 224 11.88 -8.38 -3.45
C GLN A 224 10.55 -8.70 -4.14
N LEU A 225 9.43 -8.27 -3.54
CA LEU A 225 8.08 -8.60 -3.97
C LEU A 225 7.24 -7.32 -4.08
N GLN A 226 6.70 -7.05 -5.26
CA GLN A 226 5.76 -5.95 -5.52
C GLN A 226 4.38 -6.53 -5.80
N LEU A 227 3.38 -6.12 -5.03
CA LEU A 227 2.02 -6.62 -5.11
C LEU A 227 1.07 -5.51 -5.55
N VAL A 228 0.26 -5.80 -6.56
CA VAL A 228 -0.66 -4.84 -7.16
C VAL A 228 -2.07 -5.43 -7.15
N PRO A 229 -2.85 -5.26 -6.07
CA PRO A 229 -4.28 -5.47 -6.12
C PRO A 229 -4.91 -4.32 -6.92
N SER A 230 -5.60 -4.63 -8.01
CA SER A 230 -6.21 -3.61 -8.85
C SER A 230 -7.63 -3.92 -9.30
N ARG A 231 -8.25 -2.92 -9.92
CA ARG A 231 -9.52 -3.03 -10.63
C ARG A 231 -9.50 -2.13 -11.85
N GLY A 232 -9.35 -2.71 -13.03
CA GLY A 232 -9.52 -2.05 -14.33
C GLY A 232 -8.23 -1.44 -14.86
N VAL A 233 -7.07 -1.93 -14.42
CA VAL A 233 -5.76 -1.36 -14.78
C VAL A 233 -4.87 -2.44 -15.38
N ASP A 234 -4.25 -2.15 -16.52
CA ASP A 234 -3.30 -3.06 -17.19
C ASP A 234 -1.85 -2.84 -16.71
N MET A 235 -1.02 -3.87 -16.85
CA MET A 235 0.39 -3.90 -16.45
C MET A 235 1.29 -2.92 -17.19
N ALA A 236 0.90 -2.50 -18.39
CA ALA A 236 1.70 -1.63 -19.23
C ALA A 236 1.95 -0.23 -18.60
N ASP A 237 1.15 0.15 -17.61
CA ASP A 237 1.18 1.47 -16.96
C ASP A 237 1.93 1.49 -15.61
N TRP A 238 2.76 0.49 -15.34
CA TRP A 238 3.29 0.26 -13.99
C TRP A 238 4.73 0.69 -13.79
N HIS A 239 4.97 1.33 -12.65
CA HIS A 239 6.32 1.54 -12.14
C HIS A 239 6.77 0.29 -11.37
N VAL A 240 7.49 -0.58 -12.08
CA VAL A 240 8.17 -1.72 -11.47
C VAL A 240 9.40 -1.22 -10.73
N ILE A 241 9.46 -1.48 -9.42
CA ILE A 241 10.57 -1.05 -8.55
C ILE A 241 11.21 -2.22 -7.80
N THR A 242 10.88 -3.46 -8.13
CA THR A 242 11.56 -4.62 -7.51
C THR A 242 13.03 -4.69 -7.90
N GLN A 243 13.85 -5.28 -7.04
CA GLN A 243 15.23 -5.63 -7.35
C GLN A 243 15.32 -6.58 -8.56
N PRO A 244 16.51 -6.67 -9.20
CA PRO A 244 16.78 -7.72 -10.18
C PRO A 244 16.50 -9.12 -9.62
N GLY A 245 15.74 -9.92 -10.37
CA GLY A 245 15.26 -11.25 -9.98
C GLY A 245 14.02 -11.24 -9.08
N GLY A 246 13.53 -10.07 -8.67
CA GLY A 246 12.29 -9.87 -7.90
C GLY A 246 11.02 -10.23 -8.67
N TYR A 247 9.90 -10.22 -7.96
CA TYR A 247 8.59 -10.62 -8.48
C TYR A 247 7.58 -9.48 -8.40
N VAL A 248 6.84 -9.29 -9.49
CA VAL A 248 5.66 -8.42 -9.55
C VAL A 248 4.43 -9.32 -9.69
N PHE A 249 3.51 -9.20 -8.74
CA PHE A 249 2.27 -9.97 -8.73
C PHE A 249 1.07 -9.03 -8.89
N HIS A 250 0.23 -9.31 -9.90
CA HIS A 250 -0.98 -8.57 -10.22
C HIS A 250 -2.22 -9.39 -9.88
N CYS A 251 -3.24 -8.75 -9.33
CA CYS A 251 -4.58 -9.32 -9.29
C CYS A 251 -5.60 -8.23 -9.63
N ASP A 252 -6.17 -8.31 -10.82
CA ASP A 252 -7.18 -7.39 -11.32
C ASP A 252 -8.59 -7.98 -11.21
N GLY A 253 -9.53 -7.20 -10.70
CA GLY A 253 -10.93 -7.60 -10.49
C GLY A 253 -11.94 -6.94 -11.44
N PHE A 254 -11.56 -6.49 -12.64
CA PHE A 254 -12.50 -5.78 -13.51
C PHE A 254 -13.26 -6.69 -14.50
N GLY A 255 -14.51 -6.98 -14.17
CA GLY A 255 -15.43 -7.61 -15.11
C GLY A 255 -14.98 -9.02 -15.53
N ALA A 256 -15.35 -9.38 -16.76
CA ALA A 256 -14.90 -10.62 -17.40
C ALA A 256 -13.38 -10.67 -17.68
N ALA A 257 -12.68 -9.53 -17.58
CA ALA A 257 -11.23 -9.45 -17.77
C ALA A 257 -10.44 -9.70 -16.48
N SER A 258 -11.14 -9.93 -15.35
CA SER A 258 -10.52 -10.25 -14.06
C SER A 258 -9.47 -11.35 -14.23
N ARG A 259 -8.27 -11.11 -13.73
CA ARG A 259 -7.12 -12.01 -13.90
C ARG A 259 -6.08 -11.79 -12.82
N SER A 260 -5.19 -12.75 -12.66
CA SER A 260 -3.91 -12.52 -12.00
C SER A 260 -2.77 -12.78 -12.98
N THR A 261 -1.64 -12.13 -12.76
CA THR A 261 -0.41 -12.36 -13.51
C THR A 261 0.78 -12.31 -12.57
N LEU A 262 1.82 -13.08 -12.89
CA LEU A 262 3.08 -13.10 -12.15
C LEU A 262 4.23 -12.85 -13.13
N THR A 263 5.08 -11.87 -12.82
CA THR A 263 6.24 -11.54 -13.64
C THR A 263 7.50 -11.57 -12.80
N GLN A 264 8.54 -12.23 -13.29
CA GLN A 264 9.88 -12.15 -12.70
C GLN A 264 10.71 -11.09 -13.42
N GLN A 265 11.35 -10.22 -12.66
CA GLN A 265 12.16 -9.10 -13.16
C GLN A 265 13.60 -9.52 -13.46
N VAL A 266 13.75 -10.33 -14.51
CA VAL A 266 15.04 -10.64 -15.14
C VAL A 266 15.14 -9.91 -16.50
N PRO A 267 16.32 -9.79 -17.13
CA PRO A 267 16.43 -9.23 -18.49
C PRO A 267 16.33 -10.35 -19.56
N PRO A 268 15.31 -10.34 -20.45
CA PRO A 268 14.06 -9.57 -20.41
C PRO A 268 13.05 -10.13 -19.39
N PRO A 269 12.05 -9.35 -18.92
CA PRO A 269 11.09 -9.82 -17.92
C PRO A 269 10.35 -11.07 -18.38
N VAL A 270 10.10 -12.00 -17.46
CA VAL A 270 9.48 -13.29 -17.77
C VAL A 270 8.13 -13.41 -17.07
N ASN A 271 7.08 -13.62 -17.85
CA ASN A 271 5.75 -13.97 -17.33
C ASN A 271 5.74 -15.44 -16.90
N ILE A 272 5.34 -15.69 -15.67
CA ILE A 272 5.20 -17.03 -15.10
C ILE A 272 3.73 -17.42 -15.21
N PRO A 273 3.36 -18.48 -15.96
CA PRO A 273 1.98 -18.91 -16.07
C PRO A 273 1.48 -19.53 -14.76
N ALA A 274 0.18 -19.41 -14.50
CA ALA A 274 -0.45 -20.15 -13.42
C ALA A 274 -0.34 -21.66 -13.68
N ALA A 275 0.03 -22.42 -12.65
CA ALA A 275 0.13 -23.88 -12.71
C ALA A 275 -1.27 -24.53 -12.69
N SER A 276 -2.23 -23.91 -12.01
CA SER A 276 -3.60 -24.40 -11.92
C SER A 276 -4.57 -23.28 -11.56
N SER A 277 -5.84 -23.45 -11.92
CA SER A 277 -6.93 -22.57 -11.52
C SER A 277 -8.08 -23.39 -10.96
N ILE A 278 -8.57 -23.05 -9.77
CA ILE A 278 -9.56 -23.84 -9.03
C ILE A 278 -10.78 -22.95 -8.73
N PRO A 279 -12.01 -23.38 -9.04
CA PRO A 279 -13.20 -22.60 -8.71
C PRO A 279 -13.39 -22.49 -7.19
N VAL A 280 -13.87 -21.33 -6.74
CA VAL A 280 -14.35 -21.15 -5.36
C VAL A 280 -15.81 -21.61 -5.29
N GLY A 281 -16.20 -22.27 -4.19
CA GLY A 281 -17.54 -22.85 -4.04
C GLY A 281 -18.66 -21.81 -4.15
N ASP A 282 -19.70 -22.14 -4.93
CA ASP A 282 -20.81 -21.25 -5.30
C ASP A 282 -22.03 -21.32 -4.38
N ALA A 283 -22.00 -22.22 -3.38
CA ALA A 283 -23.08 -22.39 -2.42
C ALA A 283 -23.43 -21.05 -1.73
N SER A 284 -24.71 -20.84 -1.41
CA SER A 284 -25.13 -19.66 -0.65
C SER A 284 -24.36 -19.51 0.66
N ILE A 285 -24.18 -18.27 1.10
CA ILE A 285 -23.57 -17.94 2.37
C ILE A 285 -24.65 -17.89 3.44
N ALA A 286 -24.47 -18.70 4.49
CA ALA A 286 -25.38 -18.77 5.62
C ALA A 286 -24.96 -17.77 6.70
N LEU A 287 -25.70 -16.67 6.84
CA LEU A 287 -25.45 -15.64 7.84
C LEU A 287 -25.80 -16.14 9.25
N GLN A 288 -24.80 -16.45 10.05
CA GLN A 288 -24.92 -17.03 11.39
C GLN A 288 -25.41 -16.01 12.42
N SER A 289 -25.26 -14.72 12.13
CA SER A 289 -25.76 -13.64 13.00
C SER A 289 -27.28 -13.45 12.97
N THR A 290 -28.00 -14.18 12.11
CA THR A 290 -29.47 -14.09 11.96
C THR A 290 -30.17 -15.36 12.43
N SER A 291 -31.40 -15.23 12.95
CA SER A 291 -32.24 -16.36 13.37
C SER A 291 -33.65 -16.26 12.77
N PRO A 292 -34.04 -17.16 11.85
CA PRO A 292 -33.22 -18.25 11.27
C PRO A 292 -32.06 -17.70 10.41
N ALA A 293 -31.05 -18.54 10.16
CA ALA A 293 -29.90 -18.16 9.33
C ALA A 293 -30.37 -17.79 7.90
N THR A 294 -30.05 -16.57 7.49
CA THR A 294 -30.39 -16.04 6.16
C THR A 294 -29.39 -16.57 5.13
N GLN A 295 -29.89 -17.03 3.99
CA GLN A 295 -29.06 -17.49 2.88
C GLN A 295 -28.84 -16.36 1.87
N VAL A 296 -27.57 -16.06 1.58
CA VAL A 296 -27.17 -15.00 0.65
C VAL A 296 -26.53 -15.64 -0.57
N ALA A 297 -27.10 -15.41 -1.75
CA ALA A 297 -26.48 -15.85 -3.00
C ALA A 297 -25.22 -15.01 -3.28
N ILE A 298 -24.12 -15.63 -3.70
CA ILE A 298 -22.86 -14.91 -3.92
C ILE A 298 -22.98 -13.82 -4.99
N SER A 299 -23.89 -14.00 -5.97
CA SER A 299 -24.20 -13.01 -6.98
C SER A 299 -24.77 -11.70 -6.42
N THR A 300 -25.20 -11.64 -5.16
CA THR A 300 -25.59 -10.38 -4.50
C THR A 300 -24.40 -9.59 -3.95
N LEU A 301 -23.21 -10.19 -3.91
CA LEU A 301 -21.97 -9.58 -3.41
C LEU A 301 -21.01 -9.25 -4.55
N CYS A 302 -20.92 -10.15 -5.53
CA CYS A 302 -20.00 -10.07 -6.67
C CYS A 302 -20.74 -10.45 -7.96
N PRO A 303 -20.79 -9.58 -8.99
CA PRO A 303 -21.60 -9.81 -10.19
C PRO A 303 -21.18 -11.06 -10.97
N GLY A 304 -19.87 -11.37 -11.00
CA GLY A 304 -19.31 -12.56 -11.63
C GLY A 304 -19.38 -13.86 -10.80
N GLY A 305 -20.03 -13.83 -9.63
CA GLY A 305 -20.08 -14.99 -8.72
C GLY A 305 -18.82 -15.15 -7.86
N PRO A 306 -18.52 -16.38 -7.37
CA PRO A 306 -17.44 -16.63 -6.42
C PRO A 306 -16.04 -16.58 -7.04
N GLY A 307 -15.93 -16.51 -8.37
CA GLY A 307 -14.64 -16.49 -9.06
C GLY A 307 -13.81 -17.77 -8.87
N MET A 308 -12.48 -17.61 -8.97
CA MET A 308 -11.54 -18.72 -8.94
C MET A 308 -10.20 -18.33 -8.30
N VAL A 309 -9.44 -19.32 -7.87
CA VAL A 309 -8.09 -19.15 -7.34
C VAL A 309 -7.08 -19.65 -8.36
N ASN A 310 -6.21 -18.76 -8.83
CA ASN A 310 -5.06 -19.08 -9.66
C ASN A 310 -3.83 -19.34 -8.78
N ILE A 311 -3.15 -20.46 -9.00
CA ILE A 311 -2.00 -20.89 -8.21
C ILE A 311 -0.78 -20.95 -9.12
N TYR A 312 0.28 -20.25 -8.74
CA TYR A 312 1.53 -20.21 -9.47
C TYR A 312 2.52 -21.27 -8.94
N PRO A 313 3.52 -21.67 -9.72
CA PRO A 313 4.61 -22.51 -9.22
C PRO A 313 5.35 -21.84 -8.06
N ALA A 314 5.76 -22.64 -7.06
CA ALA A 314 6.71 -22.18 -6.06
C ALA A 314 8.04 -21.82 -6.75
N SER A 315 8.59 -20.66 -6.43
CA SER A 315 9.79 -20.11 -7.04
C SER A 315 10.78 -19.68 -5.97
N ALA A 316 12.08 -19.79 -6.26
CA ALA A 316 13.13 -19.37 -5.35
C ALA A 316 13.07 -17.85 -5.13
N LEU A 317 13.20 -17.41 -3.88
CA LEU A 317 13.32 -16.00 -3.56
C LEU A 317 14.69 -15.46 -4.00
N PRO A 318 14.74 -14.28 -4.64
CA PRO A 318 16.02 -13.68 -4.98
C PRO A 318 16.75 -13.25 -3.70
N VAL A 319 18.08 -13.37 -3.69
CA VAL A 319 18.91 -12.90 -2.58
C VAL A 319 18.64 -11.42 -2.34
N GLN A 320 18.41 -11.03 -1.09
CA GLN A 320 18.18 -9.64 -0.70
C GLN A 320 19.36 -8.77 -1.12
N GLN A 321 19.08 -7.74 -1.93
CA GLN A 321 20.05 -6.74 -2.34
C GLN A 321 19.82 -5.43 -1.58
N THR A 322 20.81 -4.54 -1.64
CA THR A 322 20.71 -3.16 -1.13
C THR A 322 20.78 -2.17 -2.27
N ALA A 323 20.02 -1.09 -2.17
CA ALA A 323 20.03 -0.03 -3.17
C ALA A 323 21.44 0.57 -3.29
N PRO A 324 22.01 0.63 -4.49
CA PRO A 324 23.35 1.16 -4.69
C PRO A 324 23.36 2.69 -4.64
N GLY A 325 24.55 3.30 -4.63
CA GLY A 325 24.73 4.75 -4.54
C GLY A 325 25.01 5.28 -3.14
N THR A 326 24.87 6.59 -2.96
CA THR A 326 25.21 7.28 -1.71
C THR A 326 24.21 8.37 -1.36
N THR A 327 24.14 8.72 -0.08
CA THR A 327 23.34 9.86 0.38
C THR A 327 24.20 10.87 1.12
N VAL A 328 23.92 12.15 0.91
CA VAL A 328 24.50 13.26 1.68
C VAL A 328 23.38 13.88 2.51
N ARG A 329 23.54 13.83 3.83
CA ARG A 329 22.55 14.30 4.80
C ARG A 329 22.88 15.70 5.29
N LEU A 330 21.92 16.62 5.14
CA LEU A 330 21.99 17.99 5.66
C LEU A 330 20.90 18.17 6.70
N VAL A 331 21.27 18.66 7.88
CA VAL A 331 20.31 18.95 8.96
C VAL A 331 20.21 20.45 9.13
N TRP A 332 19.00 20.94 9.12
CA TRP A 332 18.73 22.35 9.27
C TRP A 332 17.71 22.58 10.39
N GLN A 333 18.20 23.12 11.51
CA GLN A 333 17.38 23.48 12.66
C GLN A 333 16.76 24.86 12.43
N ALA A 334 15.52 24.90 11.94
CA ALA A 334 14.83 26.15 11.59
C ALA A 334 14.32 26.90 12.83
N SER A 335 13.79 26.19 13.83
CA SER A 335 13.40 26.76 15.13
C SER A 335 13.55 25.73 16.25
N ALA A 336 13.19 26.07 17.49
CA ALA A 336 13.14 25.11 18.58
C ALA A 336 12.15 23.95 18.32
N ASP A 337 11.13 24.21 17.50
CA ASP A 337 10.06 23.27 17.22
C ASP A 337 10.17 22.60 15.84
N TYR A 338 10.91 23.18 14.89
CA TYR A 338 11.01 22.68 13.50
C TYR A 338 12.45 22.38 13.08
N GLN A 339 12.63 21.19 12.49
CA GLN A 339 13.88 20.73 11.88
C GLN A 339 13.60 20.16 10.49
N PHE A 340 14.40 20.56 9.51
CA PHE A 340 14.37 20.05 8.14
C PHE A 340 15.63 19.22 7.91
N ILE A 341 15.47 17.97 7.47
CA ILE A 341 16.58 17.09 7.13
C ILE A 341 16.51 16.82 5.64
N PHE A 342 17.50 17.28 4.90
CA PHE A 342 17.59 17.01 3.46
C PHE A 342 18.50 15.81 3.21
N LEU A 343 18.07 14.95 2.32
CA LEU A 343 18.82 13.81 1.83
C LEU A 343 19.05 14.00 0.34
N LEU A 344 20.26 14.40 -0.03
CA LEU A 344 20.72 14.35 -1.41
C LEU A 344 21.02 12.90 -1.76
N VAL A 345 20.38 12.38 -2.80
CA VAL A 345 20.55 11.01 -3.25
C VAL A 345 21.37 11.01 -4.53
N TYR A 346 22.46 10.25 -4.53
CA TYR A 346 23.33 10.03 -5.66
C TYR A 346 23.25 8.57 -6.10
N SER A 347 23.22 8.34 -7.41
CA SER A 347 23.25 7.01 -8.03
C SER A 347 24.56 6.28 -7.73
N ASP A 348 24.64 5.01 -8.12
CA ASP A 348 25.87 4.21 -8.01
C ASP A 348 27.03 4.80 -8.82
N SER A 349 26.74 5.49 -9.91
CA SER A 349 27.74 6.24 -10.69
C SER A 349 28.12 7.59 -10.05
N GLY A 350 27.60 7.90 -8.87
CA GLY A 350 27.82 9.13 -8.13
C GLY A 350 27.06 10.34 -8.67
N ASN A 351 26.14 10.19 -9.63
CA ASN A 351 25.39 11.32 -10.20
C ASN A 351 24.18 11.64 -9.33
N PHE A 352 23.85 12.92 -9.18
CA PHE A 352 22.65 13.36 -8.46
C PHE A 352 21.41 12.73 -9.10
N ALA A 353 20.63 12.03 -8.28
CA ALA A 353 19.42 11.34 -8.71
C ALA A 353 18.17 12.10 -8.24
N THR A 354 18.11 12.42 -6.94
CA THR A 354 16.95 13.11 -6.36
C THR A 354 17.29 13.72 -5.00
N LEU A 355 16.33 14.45 -4.43
CA LEU A 355 16.40 15.01 -3.10
C LEU A 355 15.12 14.73 -2.33
N LEU A 356 15.28 14.37 -1.05
CA LEU A 356 14.19 14.25 -0.09
C LEU A 356 14.33 15.27 1.04
N CYS A 357 13.22 15.66 1.62
CA CYS A 357 13.15 16.44 2.85
C CYS A 357 12.31 15.67 3.88
N GLU A 358 12.91 15.32 5.01
CA GLU A 358 12.20 14.89 6.21
C GLU A 358 11.95 16.13 7.08
N ILE A 359 10.70 16.34 7.47
CA ILE A 359 10.29 17.45 8.34
C ILE A 359 9.98 16.89 9.72
N ARG A 360 10.69 17.37 10.73
CA ARG A 360 10.42 17.04 12.13
C ARG A 360 9.86 18.24 12.84
N SER A 361 8.72 18.05 13.51
CA SER A 361 8.14 19.08 14.35
C SER A 361 7.64 18.53 15.69
N ARG A 362 7.73 19.36 16.74
CA ARG A 362 7.11 19.09 18.04
C ARG A 362 5.64 19.52 18.11
N LYS A 363 5.19 20.30 17.12
CA LYS A 363 3.86 20.94 17.08
C LYS A 363 2.97 20.46 15.95
N THR A 364 3.56 19.86 14.93
CA THR A 364 2.85 19.33 13.76
C THR A 364 3.34 17.91 13.53
N ASP A 365 2.41 16.98 13.38
CA ASP A 365 2.76 15.63 12.96
C ASP A 365 2.89 15.61 11.43
N PHE A 366 4.11 15.41 10.93
CA PHE A 366 4.38 15.18 9.51
C PHE A 366 4.44 13.67 9.18
N HIS A 367 4.02 12.83 10.14
CA HIS A 367 3.93 11.37 10.08
C HIS A 367 5.26 10.66 9.75
N GLY A 368 6.40 11.33 9.96
CA GLY A 368 7.73 10.75 9.66
C GLY A 368 8.01 10.57 8.17
N ASN A 369 7.25 11.23 7.30
CA ASN A 369 7.39 11.11 5.85
C ASN A 369 8.70 11.70 5.33
N ASN A 370 9.26 11.08 4.29
CA ASN A 370 10.27 11.70 3.44
C ASN A 370 9.58 12.30 2.21
N TYR A 371 9.64 13.62 2.08
CA TYR A 371 9.01 14.34 0.98
C TYR A 371 9.97 14.51 -0.19
N TYR A 372 9.58 14.09 -1.38
CA TYR A 372 10.32 14.37 -2.61
C TYR A 372 10.12 15.83 -3.03
N LEU A 373 11.14 16.41 -3.64
CA LEU A 373 11.01 17.74 -4.25
C LEU A 373 10.55 17.63 -5.71
N PRO A 374 9.70 18.57 -6.19
CA PRO A 374 9.21 19.75 -5.48
C PRO A 374 8.16 19.42 -4.40
N LEU A 375 8.19 20.19 -3.32
CA LEU A 375 7.29 20.05 -2.18
C LEU A 375 6.42 21.30 -2.05
N SER A 376 5.13 21.11 -1.80
CA SER A 376 4.20 22.18 -1.42
C SER A 376 3.22 21.65 -0.39
N LEU A 377 3.41 22.04 0.88
CA LEU A 377 2.58 21.66 2.00
C LEU A 377 1.91 22.90 2.59
N GLN A 378 0.63 22.74 2.92
CA GLN A 378 -0.13 23.70 3.71
C GLN A 378 -0.96 22.93 4.73
N THR A 379 -0.75 23.22 6.01
CA THR A 379 -1.45 22.59 7.13
C THR A 379 -1.52 23.57 8.31
N GLN A 380 -2.01 23.09 9.45
CA GLN A 380 -1.97 23.80 10.72
C GLN A 380 -1.24 22.96 11.78
N ASP A 381 -0.64 23.63 12.77
CA ASP A 381 -0.08 22.96 13.93
C ASP A 381 -1.14 22.66 15.01
N SER A 382 -0.73 22.03 16.11
CA SER A 382 -1.61 21.69 17.23
C SER A 382 -2.29 22.89 17.91
N LEU A 383 -1.86 24.11 17.61
CA LEU A 383 -2.42 25.37 18.10
C LEU A 383 -3.21 26.12 17.02
N ALA A 384 -3.55 25.43 15.92
CA ALA A 384 -4.23 25.98 14.75
C ALA A 384 -3.45 27.12 14.06
N GLN A 385 -2.12 27.17 14.20
CA GLN A 385 -1.28 28.14 13.49
C GLN A 385 -0.97 27.63 12.08
N ASP A 386 -1.00 28.54 11.11
CA ASP A 386 -0.68 28.21 9.71
C ASP A 386 0.76 27.71 9.56
N VAL A 387 0.90 26.58 8.86
CA VAL A 387 2.16 25.95 8.46
C VAL A 387 2.17 25.86 6.94
N ARG A 388 3.09 26.58 6.29
CA ARG A 388 3.25 26.57 4.82
C ARG A 388 4.71 26.30 4.47
N ILE A 389 4.95 25.26 3.68
CA ILE A 389 6.30 24.82 3.31
C ILE A 389 6.31 24.57 1.81
N GLN A 390 7.10 25.35 1.08
CA GLN A 390 7.34 25.15 -0.35
C GLN A 390 8.83 24.95 -0.58
N MET A 391 9.20 23.93 -1.35
CA MET A 391 10.59 23.64 -1.71
C MET A 391 10.67 23.23 -3.17
N GLN A 392 11.68 23.73 -3.88
CA GLN A 392 11.89 23.45 -5.30
C GLN A 392 13.37 23.30 -5.61
N LEU A 393 13.70 22.37 -6.50
CA LEU A 393 15.03 22.31 -7.09
C LEU A 393 15.21 23.46 -8.08
N ARG A 394 16.36 24.13 -7.99
CA ARG A 394 16.77 25.22 -8.88
C ARG A 394 18.22 24.96 -9.35
N PRO A 395 18.66 25.58 -10.46
CA PRO A 395 20.08 25.61 -10.80
C PRO A 395 20.89 26.28 -9.67
N GLY A 396 22.04 25.71 -9.33
CA GLY A 396 22.98 26.27 -8.35
C GLY A 396 23.83 27.40 -8.95
N SER A 397 24.46 28.19 -8.09
CA SER A 397 25.50 29.13 -8.50
C SER A 397 26.82 28.38 -8.77
N ALA A 398 27.63 28.85 -9.73
CA ALA A 398 28.92 28.22 -9.97
C ALA A 398 29.79 28.30 -8.70
N PRO A 399 30.39 27.19 -8.23
CA PRO A 399 30.65 25.93 -8.93
C PRO A 399 29.60 24.81 -8.76
N TYR A 400 28.51 25.05 -8.03
CA TYR A 400 27.44 24.08 -7.80
C TYR A 400 26.51 23.94 -9.00
N ALA A 401 25.89 22.76 -9.11
CA ALA A 401 24.97 22.45 -10.21
C ALA A 401 23.51 22.65 -9.81
N GLY A 402 23.17 22.41 -8.55
CA GLY A 402 21.81 22.50 -8.03
C GLY A 402 21.72 23.34 -6.76
N ALA A 403 20.51 23.83 -6.49
CA ALA A 403 20.11 24.54 -5.29
C ALA A 403 18.74 24.05 -4.82
N VAL A 404 18.48 24.14 -3.53
CA VAL A 404 17.13 24.01 -2.97
C VAL A 404 16.61 25.39 -2.62
N TRP A 405 15.62 25.86 -3.36
CA TRP A 405 14.90 27.06 -3.02
C TRP A 405 13.73 26.72 -2.10
N CYS A 406 13.56 27.45 -1.02
CA CYS A 406 12.50 27.26 -0.05
C CYS A 406 11.69 28.55 0.15
N LYS A 407 10.40 28.39 0.42
CA LYS A 407 9.54 29.39 1.04
C LYS A 407 8.80 28.73 2.20
N ILE A 408 9.20 29.07 3.41
CA ILE A 408 8.77 28.42 4.65
C ILE A 408 8.16 29.47 5.55
N ASN A 409 6.95 29.19 6.02
CA ASN A 409 6.25 29.96 7.03
C ASN A 409 5.73 28.96 8.06
N VAL A 410 6.47 28.80 9.15
CA VAL A 410 6.09 27.94 10.28
C VAL A 410 6.24 28.73 11.58
N PRO A 411 5.54 28.35 12.66
CA PRO A 411 5.68 29.02 13.95
C PRO A 411 7.14 29.18 14.40
N GLY A 412 7.55 30.44 14.61
CA GLY A 412 8.90 30.81 15.03
C GLY A 412 9.94 30.84 13.92
N PHE A 413 9.57 30.63 12.66
CA PHE A 413 10.52 30.63 11.55
C PHE A 413 9.88 31.00 10.18
N VAL A 414 10.37 32.08 9.58
CA VAL A 414 9.96 32.53 8.23
C VAL A 414 11.19 32.67 7.35
N PHE A 415 11.16 32.06 6.17
CA PHE A 415 12.22 32.17 5.19
C PHE A 415 11.73 32.13 3.76
N GLN A 416 12.46 32.83 2.89
CA GLN A 416 12.34 32.70 1.45
C GLN A 416 13.73 32.89 0.80
N GLY A 417 14.22 31.86 0.12
CA GLY A 417 15.56 31.89 -0.51
C GLY A 417 16.13 30.51 -0.81
N ASN A 418 17.41 30.46 -1.20
CA ASN A 418 18.13 29.19 -1.37
C ASN A 418 18.59 28.69 0.00
N ALA A 419 18.16 27.51 0.41
CA ALA A 419 18.61 26.89 1.65
C ALA A 419 20.05 26.39 1.53
N PHE A 420 20.38 25.69 0.44
CA PHE A 420 21.73 25.24 0.14
C PHE A 420 21.91 24.93 -1.34
N GLU A 421 23.16 24.85 -1.74
CA GLU A 421 23.62 24.46 -3.08
C GLU A 421 24.42 23.16 -3.01
N PHE A 422 24.41 22.38 -4.10
CA PHE A 422 25.02 21.06 -4.15
C PHE A 422 25.57 20.71 -5.53
N SER A 423 26.54 19.78 -5.53
CA SER A 423 27.19 19.28 -6.74
C SER A 423 26.34 18.24 -7.46
N ALA A 424 26.44 18.21 -8.79
CA ALA A 424 25.81 17.16 -9.61
C ALA A 424 26.43 15.77 -9.41
N ASN A 425 27.62 15.69 -8.80
CA ASN A 425 28.30 14.45 -8.47
C ASN A 425 28.65 14.37 -6.98
N ALA A 426 28.53 13.19 -6.39
CA ALA A 426 28.80 12.91 -4.97
C ALA A 426 30.26 13.20 -4.57
N SER A 427 31.22 13.02 -5.51
CA SER A 427 32.63 13.37 -5.28
C SER A 427 32.95 14.84 -5.57
N GLY A 428 31.94 15.64 -5.92
CA GLY A 428 32.07 17.07 -6.13
C GLY A 428 32.25 17.85 -4.84
N LEU A 429 32.09 19.16 -4.92
CA LEU A 429 32.13 20.02 -3.74
C LEU A 429 31.02 19.64 -2.75
N PRO A 430 31.32 19.64 -1.44
CA PRO A 430 30.32 19.36 -0.42
C PRO A 430 29.21 20.43 -0.50
N PRO A 431 27.95 20.08 -0.17
CA PRO A 431 26.87 21.05 -0.25
C PRO A 431 27.15 22.26 0.66
N LEU A 432 26.84 23.44 0.14
CA LEU A 432 27.04 24.71 0.83
C LEU A 432 25.69 25.27 1.25
N THR A 433 25.51 25.42 2.56
CA THR A 433 24.41 26.18 3.14
C THR A 433 24.52 27.65 2.71
N VAL A 434 23.53 28.16 1.96
CA VAL A 434 23.62 29.48 1.30
C VAL A 434 23.03 30.62 2.14
N TRP A 435 21.96 30.33 2.89
CA TRP A 435 21.24 31.22 3.83
C TRP A 435 21.56 32.71 3.80
#